data_AF-A0A9N8DK05-F1
#
_entry.id   AF-A0A9N8DK05-F1
#
_cell.length_a   1.000
_cell.length_b   1.000
_cell.length_c   1.000
_cell.angle_alpha   90.00
_cell.angle_beta   90.00
_cell.angle_gamma   90.00
#
_symmetry.space_group_name_H-M   'P 1'
#
loop_
_entity.id
_entity.type
_entity.pdbx_description
1 polymer ?
#
loop_
_entity_poly.entity_id
_entity_poly.type
_entity_poly.pdbx_seq_one_letter_code
_entity_poly.pdbx_strand_id
1 'polypeptide(L)'
;MASFIDNPKKPLGKSPDISPSNDVNKTEVAVFYNVYLPWPINTTEAAAEIVREQLEQIGTSFENTADHASLYYVSIGRRLDDGMVQNVCSRFNNLSCKRLGYHSKGFEEKTLERLRSYCDDKPANHRVVYLHNKGSYHPGGGAVVDQNVWRRAGTSAATSQLCVHPPDDVCDFCGLLVTPLPWLHIPGNFWTAKCSYINKLLPPVTYENLMTDYIERVAEPLLGNRTMNMLFQKGFKRQGAFFGQGRFTAENWIGSHPSAIPCDVAPVSYIRYWQSRDRYDTPFNFSFAPRRELAYMMDTGEPRIPKYILKKKNLRIRDYHLLGGMITRWMTFYKEIPDENHWVWSYYPDADEWQAAAETYGVKAFEMVAATVAAISRKKQNQTLAASTVGTGSFTEATS
;
A
#
# COMPACT_ATOMS: atom_id res chain seq x y z
N MET A 1 16.40 -17.94 -36.58
CA MET A 1 15.58 -19.18 -36.66
C MET A 1 16.06 -20.13 -35.57
N ALA A 2 15.44 -20.04 -34.40
CA ALA A 2 15.58 -21.02 -33.32
C ALA A 2 14.24 -21.01 -32.58
N SER A 3 13.52 -22.11 -32.70
CA SER A 3 12.18 -22.36 -32.20
C SER A 3 12.20 -22.57 -30.70
N PHE A 4 11.49 -21.73 -29.96
CA PHE A 4 11.09 -22.03 -28.59
C PHE A 4 9.84 -22.91 -28.62
N ILE A 5 9.95 -24.04 -27.94
CA ILE A 5 8.96 -25.10 -27.84
C ILE A 5 7.85 -24.64 -26.88
N ASP A 6 6.61 -24.64 -27.39
CA ASP A 6 5.38 -24.47 -26.63
C ASP A 6 5.20 -25.66 -25.67
N ASN A 7 5.05 -25.36 -24.38
CA ASN A 7 4.56 -26.32 -23.38
C ASN A 7 3.04 -26.14 -23.24
N PRO A 8 2.21 -27.18 -23.45
CA PRO A 8 0.77 -27.03 -23.36
C PRO A 8 0.32 -26.88 -21.90
N LYS A 9 -0.39 -25.79 -21.62
CA LYS A 9 -1.06 -25.54 -20.34
C LYS A 9 -2.09 -26.65 -20.07
N LYS A 10 -1.96 -27.34 -18.93
CA LYS A 10 -3.00 -28.21 -18.37
C LYS A 10 -4.28 -27.40 -18.13
N PRO A 11 -5.47 -27.91 -18.51
CA PRO A 11 -6.72 -27.26 -18.16
C PRO A 11 -6.97 -27.36 -16.64
N LEU A 12 -7.27 -26.22 -16.02
CA LEU A 12 -7.76 -26.13 -14.66
C LEU A 12 -9.09 -26.90 -14.55
N GLY A 13 -9.16 -27.81 -13.59
CA GLY A 13 -10.33 -28.65 -13.35
C GLY A 13 -11.57 -27.82 -13.00
N LYS A 14 -12.74 -28.31 -13.42
CA LYS A 14 -14.04 -27.73 -13.10
C LYS A 14 -14.24 -27.71 -11.58
N SER A 15 -14.63 -26.55 -11.07
CA SER A 15 -15.01 -26.34 -9.66
C SER A 15 -16.18 -27.24 -9.28
N PRO A 16 -16.17 -27.88 -8.10
CA PRO A 16 -17.29 -28.71 -7.65
C PRO A 16 -18.52 -27.84 -7.36
N ASP A 17 -19.68 -28.37 -7.75
CA ASP A 17 -21.00 -27.79 -7.57
C ASP A 17 -21.42 -27.96 -6.10
N ILE A 18 -21.39 -26.86 -5.34
CA ILE A 18 -21.75 -26.84 -3.91
C ILE A 18 -23.22 -26.39 -3.80
N SER A 19 -24.09 -27.33 -3.43
CA SER A 19 -25.49 -27.04 -3.11
C SER A 19 -25.59 -26.32 -1.76
N PRO A 20 -26.38 -25.23 -1.62
CA PRO A 20 -26.45 -24.46 -0.38
C PRO A 20 -27.30 -25.17 0.69
N SER A 21 -26.72 -25.41 1.87
CA SER A 21 -27.46 -25.78 3.07
C SER A 21 -28.09 -24.54 3.72
N ASN A 22 -29.38 -24.64 4.06
CA ASN A 22 -30.24 -23.53 4.53
C ASN A 22 -30.05 -23.07 5.99
N ASP A 23 -28.89 -23.31 6.61
CA ASP A 23 -28.50 -22.65 7.87
C ASP A 23 -27.27 -21.78 7.58
N VAL A 24 -27.50 -20.66 6.89
CA VAL A 24 -26.43 -19.71 6.63
C VAL A 24 -26.14 -19.00 7.94
N ASN A 25 -25.16 -19.53 8.69
CA ASN A 25 -24.53 -18.85 9.81
C ASN A 25 -24.20 -17.41 9.37
N LYS A 26 -24.96 -16.44 9.86
CA LYS A 26 -24.71 -15.02 9.58
C LYS A 26 -23.28 -14.72 9.99
N THR A 27 -22.43 -14.39 9.02
CA THR A 27 -21.06 -14.00 9.34
C THR A 27 -21.04 -12.54 9.73
N GLU A 28 -20.46 -12.25 10.90
CA GLU A 28 -20.25 -10.86 11.33
C GLU A 28 -19.07 -10.29 10.54
N VAL A 29 -19.24 -9.10 9.96
CA VAL A 29 -18.18 -8.32 9.33
C VAL A 29 -17.99 -7.04 10.12
N ALA A 30 -16.81 -6.84 10.71
CA ALA A 30 -16.51 -5.61 11.43
C ALA A 30 -15.95 -4.54 10.48
N VAL A 31 -16.58 -3.36 10.48
CA VAL A 31 -16.18 -2.22 9.65
C VAL A 31 -15.64 -1.12 10.55
N PHE A 32 -14.36 -0.77 10.44
CA PHE A 32 -13.73 0.31 11.18
C PHE A 32 -13.65 1.56 10.30
N TYR A 33 -14.28 2.64 10.75
CA TYR A 33 -14.40 3.86 9.97
C TYR A 33 -13.70 5.03 10.66
N ASN A 34 -12.60 5.49 10.07
CA ASN A 34 -11.92 6.71 10.49
C ASN A 34 -12.66 7.92 9.89
N VAL A 35 -13.25 8.76 10.73
CA VAL A 35 -14.01 9.93 10.28
C VAL A 35 -13.26 11.21 10.65
N TYR A 36 -12.68 11.89 9.67
CA TYR A 36 -12.02 13.16 9.86
C TYR A 36 -12.93 14.33 9.48
N LEU A 37 -13.19 15.21 10.44
CA LEU A 37 -14.06 16.37 10.30
C LEU A 37 -13.24 17.66 10.45
N PRO A 38 -12.96 18.38 9.36
CA PRO A 38 -12.18 19.61 9.41
C PRO A 38 -12.81 20.75 10.17
N TRP A 39 -11.92 21.66 10.55
CA TRP A 39 -12.22 23.07 10.75
C TRP A 39 -11.87 23.84 9.46
N PRO A 40 -12.66 24.85 9.02
CA PRO A 40 -13.84 25.46 9.67
C PRO A 40 -15.19 24.81 9.30
N ILE A 41 -16.30 25.32 9.87
CA ILE A 41 -17.64 24.69 9.87
C ILE A 41 -18.14 24.25 8.48
N ASN A 42 -17.96 25.06 7.43
CA ASN A 42 -18.43 24.75 6.08
C ASN A 42 -17.84 23.44 5.52
N THR A 43 -16.56 23.19 5.79
CA THR A 43 -15.90 21.94 5.39
C THR A 43 -16.37 20.74 6.21
N THR A 44 -16.93 20.98 7.40
CA THR A 44 -17.53 19.93 8.24
C THR A 44 -18.82 19.39 7.63
N GLU A 45 -19.69 20.24 7.09
CA GLU A 45 -20.94 19.81 6.47
C GLU A 45 -20.68 18.94 5.25
N ALA A 46 -19.75 19.36 4.38
CA ALA A 46 -19.33 18.55 3.23
C ALA A 46 -18.73 17.20 3.67
N ALA A 47 -17.92 17.18 4.74
CA ALA A 47 -17.37 15.96 5.29
C ALA A 47 -18.46 15.05 5.90
N ALA A 48 -19.49 15.62 6.53
CA ALA A 48 -20.63 14.87 7.06
C ALA A 48 -21.50 14.29 5.93
N GLU A 49 -21.63 14.98 4.80
CA GLU A 49 -22.31 14.46 3.61
C GLU A 49 -21.59 13.25 3.04
N ILE A 50 -20.26 13.32 2.94
CA ILE A 50 -19.42 12.18 2.54
C ILE A 50 -19.63 10.99 3.51
N VAL A 51 -19.69 11.26 4.81
CA VAL A 51 -19.92 10.23 5.82
C VAL A 51 -21.29 9.58 5.63
N ARG A 52 -22.35 10.38 5.43
CA ARG A 52 -23.70 9.87 5.15
C ARG A 52 -23.69 8.97 3.91
N GLU A 53 -23.11 9.44 2.81
CA GLU A 53 -23.05 8.70 1.55
C GLU A 53 -22.29 7.36 1.70
N GLN A 54 -21.18 7.34 2.44
CA GLN A 54 -20.42 6.11 2.67
C GLN A 54 -21.16 5.15 3.61
N LEU A 55 -21.86 5.63 4.64
CA LEU A 55 -22.70 4.80 5.51
C LEU A 55 -23.83 4.13 4.72
N GLU A 56 -24.49 4.87 3.81
CA GLU A 56 -25.51 4.31 2.92
C GLU A 56 -24.92 3.24 2.00
N GLN A 57 -23.74 3.47 1.41
CA GLN A 57 -23.04 2.48 0.58
C GLN A 57 -22.67 1.21 1.35
N ILE A 58 -22.22 1.35 2.60
CA ILE A 58 -21.92 0.21 3.47
C ILE A 58 -23.20 -0.59 3.71
N GLY A 59 -24.30 0.07 4.13
CA GLY A 59 -25.59 -0.59 4.33
C GLY A 59 -26.05 -1.36 3.09
N THR A 60 -26.06 -0.71 1.92
CA THR A 60 -26.43 -1.34 0.65
C THR A 60 -25.52 -2.51 0.26
N SER A 61 -24.21 -2.44 0.57
CA SER A 61 -23.26 -3.52 0.24
C SER A 61 -23.59 -4.83 0.98
N PHE A 62 -24.23 -4.74 2.14
CA PHE A 62 -24.60 -5.90 2.94
C PHE A 62 -26.09 -6.25 2.81
N GLU A 63 -26.99 -5.33 2.48
CA GLU A 63 -28.46 -5.50 2.53
C GLU A 63 -28.99 -6.81 1.94
N ASN A 64 -28.38 -7.31 0.86
CA ASN A 64 -28.76 -8.56 0.18
C ASN A 64 -27.77 -9.72 0.40
N THR A 65 -26.96 -9.67 1.44
CA THR A 65 -26.03 -10.73 1.82
C THR A 65 -26.47 -11.37 3.14
N ALA A 66 -25.94 -12.55 3.44
CA ALA A 66 -26.20 -13.20 4.73
C ALA A 66 -25.40 -12.55 5.88
N ASP A 67 -24.53 -11.60 5.57
CA ASP A 67 -23.62 -10.99 6.54
C ASP A 67 -24.30 -9.89 7.33
N HIS A 68 -23.87 -9.74 8.58
CA HIS A 68 -24.21 -8.61 9.42
C HIS A 68 -22.99 -7.71 9.59
N ALA A 69 -23.13 -6.43 9.23
CA ALA A 69 -22.06 -5.45 9.38
C ALA A 69 -22.14 -4.73 10.75
N SER A 70 -21.06 -4.84 11.51
CA SER A 70 -20.85 -4.10 12.76
C SER A 70 -19.88 -2.95 12.47
N LEU A 71 -20.42 -1.74 12.27
CA LEU A 71 -19.64 -0.53 12.01
C LEU A 71 -19.20 0.14 13.31
N TYR A 72 -17.89 0.29 13.44
CA TYR A 72 -17.21 0.95 14.53
C TYR A 72 -16.55 2.23 14.03
N TYR A 73 -16.90 3.40 14.57
CA TYR A 73 -16.33 4.67 14.08
C TYR A 73 -15.61 5.47 15.15
N VAL A 74 -14.54 6.15 14.73
CA VAL A 74 -13.83 7.16 15.51
C VAL A 74 -13.89 8.48 14.75
N SER A 75 -14.33 9.54 15.41
CA SER A 75 -14.31 10.89 14.83
C SER A 75 -13.09 11.68 15.30
N ILE A 76 -12.42 12.36 14.37
CA ILE A 76 -11.23 13.18 14.61
C ILE A 76 -11.49 14.62 14.14
N GLY A 77 -11.01 15.61 14.90
CA GLY A 77 -11.22 17.03 14.62
C GLY A 77 -12.48 17.52 15.30
N ARG A 78 -13.57 17.71 14.54
CA ARG A 78 -14.89 17.97 15.12
C ARG A 78 -15.59 16.67 15.53
N ARG A 79 -16.52 16.80 16.47
CA ARG A 79 -17.37 15.68 16.89
C ARG A 79 -18.42 15.44 15.80
N LEU A 80 -18.49 14.21 15.31
CA LEU A 80 -19.56 13.77 14.42
C LEU A 80 -20.88 13.67 15.20
N ASP A 81 -21.98 14.09 14.59
CA ASP A 81 -23.30 13.90 15.18
C ASP A 81 -23.68 12.41 15.17
N ASP A 82 -23.84 11.82 16.36
CA ASP A 82 -24.25 10.42 16.50
C ASP A 82 -25.67 10.22 16.00
N GLY A 83 -26.55 11.23 16.11
CA GLY A 83 -27.93 11.16 15.64
C GLY A 83 -28.00 10.91 14.14
N MET A 84 -27.18 11.62 13.37
CA MET A 84 -27.01 11.38 11.93
C MET A 84 -26.56 9.95 11.62
N VAL A 85 -25.51 9.45 12.29
CA VAL A 85 -25.00 8.09 12.04
C VAL A 85 -26.05 7.04 12.37
N GLN A 86 -26.69 7.14 13.54
CA GLN A 86 -27.73 6.20 13.96
C GLN A 86 -28.93 6.22 13.02
N ASN A 87 -29.36 7.42 12.56
CA ASN A 87 -30.45 7.56 11.61
C ASN A 87 -30.18 6.85 10.28
N VAL A 88 -28.95 6.90 9.77
CA VAL A 88 -28.58 6.19 8.54
C VAL A 88 -28.54 4.68 8.80
N CYS A 89 -27.86 4.25 9.86
CA CYS A 89 -27.69 2.83 10.14
C CYS A 89 -29.00 2.12 10.46
N SER A 90 -29.95 2.78 11.13
CA SER A 90 -31.28 2.22 11.42
C SER A 90 -32.14 1.94 10.18
N ARG A 91 -31.73 2.40 8.99
CA ARG A 91 -32.43 2.12 7.72
C ARG A 91 -32.10 0.73 7.18
N PHE A 92 -31.05 0.09 7.66
CA PHE A 92 -30.57 -1.19 7.18
C PHE A 92 -30.65 -2.23 8.30
N ASN A 93 -31.35 -3.34 8.04
CA ASN A 93 -31.59 -4.37 9.06
C ASN A 93 -30.33 -5.14 9.49
N ASN A 94 -29.27 -5.07 8.68
CA ASN A 94 -28.02 -5.78 8.87
C ASN A 94 -26.81 -4.86 9.01
N LEU A 95 -27.05 -3.60 9.38
CA LEU A 95 -26.00 -2.66 9.75
C LEU A 95 -26.25 -2.17 11.17
N SER A 96 -25.25 -2.34 12.03
CA SER A 96 -25.23 -1.77 13.37
C SER A 96 -24.07 -0.80 13.50
N CYS A 97 -24.26 0.33 14.17
CA CYS A 97 -23.25 1.38 14.25
C CYS A 97 -22.93 1.76 15.70
N LYS A 98 -21.64 1.77 16.03
CA LYS A 98 -21.14 2.08 17.37
C LYS A 98 -19.97 3.05 17.30
N ARG A 99 -20.07 4.15 18.06
CA ARG A 99 -18.93 5.05 18.27
C ARG A 99 -17.91 4.38 19.20
N LEU A 100 -16.65 4.34 18.78
CA LEU A 100 -15.53 3.93 19.61
C LEU A 100 -14.88 5.11 20.35
N GLY A 101 -14.90 6.30 19.76
CA GLY A 101 -14.30 7.47 20.39
C GLY A 101 -14.41 8.76 19.58
N TYR A 102 -13.99 9.85 20.23
CA TYR A 102 -13.80 11.15 19.62
C TYR A 102 -12.45 11.71 20.06
N HIS A 103 -11.71 12.28 19.11
CA HIS A 103 -10.45 12.96 19.38
C HIS A 103 -10.43 14.33 18.70
N SER A 104 -10.02 15.38 19.43
CA SER A 104 -9.89 16.72 18.82
C SER A 104 -8.68 16.83 17.88
N LYS A 105 -7.69 15.93 18.02
CA LYS A 105 -6.48 15.83 17.21
C LYS A 105 -6.08 14.37 17.03
N GLY A 106 -5.25 14.11 16.02
CA GLY A 106 -4.76 12.78 15.66
C GLY A 106 -4.98 12.52 14.18
N PHE A 107 -4.61 11.31 13.74
CA PHE A 107 -4.92 10.83 12.40
C PHE A 107 -5.48 9.39 12.49
N GLU A 108 -5.35 8.65 11.40
CA GLU A 108 -5.85 7.31 11.20
C GLU A 108 -5.35 6.29 12.25
N GLU A 109 -4.24 6.57 12.93
CA GLU A 109 -3.68 5.69 13.97
C GLU A 109 -4.67 5.41 15.11
N LYS A 110 -5.56 6.35 15.42
CA LYS A 110 -6.57 6.17 16.49
C LYS A 110 -7.58 5.07 16.14
N THR A 111 -7.95 4.95 14.88
CA THR A 111 -8.91 3.95 14.41
C THR A 111 -8.20 2.62 14.16
N LEU A 112 -7.02 2.65 13.54
CA LEU A 112 -6.23 1.45 13.25
C LEU A 112 -5.81 0.71 14.52
N GLU A 113 -5.51 1.41 15.62
CA GLU A 113 -5.19 0.79 16.91
C GLU A 113 -6.37 -0.03 17.45
N ARG A 114 -7.60 0.49 17.30
CA ARG A 114 -8.82 -0.21 17.72
C ARG A 114 -9.11 -1.43 16.84
N LEU A 115 -8.89 -1.31 15.53
CA LEU A 115 -9.01 -2.42 14.59
C LEU A 115 -8.01 -3.53 14.94
N ARG A 116 -6.73 -3.16 15.16
CA ARG A 116 -5.68 -4.11 15.52
C ARG A 116 -6.00 -4.85 16.81
N SER A 117 -6.45 -4.12 17.84
CA SER A 117 -6.86 -4.72 19.13
C SER A 117 -8.07 -5.64 18.98
N TYR A 118 -9.04 -5.26 18.12
CA TYR A 118 -10.21 -6.11 17.87
C TYR A 118 -9.83 -7.47 17.27
N CYS A 119 -8.77 -7.53 16.46
CA CYS A 119 -8.30 -8.77 15.86
C CYS A 119 -7.56 -9.72 16.83
N ASP A 120 -7.17 -9.28 18.02
CA ASP A 120 -6.53 -10.15 19.01
C ASP A 120 -7.50 -11.24 19.51
N ASP A 121 -8.79 -10.92 19.61
CA ASP A 121 -9.83 -11.80 20.16
C ASP A 121 -10.68 -12.48 19.07
N LYS A 122 -10.23 -12.46 17.81
CA LYS A 122 -11.02 -12.95 16.67
C LYS A 122 -10.37 -14.15 15.98
N PRO A 123 -11.17 -15.05 15.38
CA PRO A 123 -10.64 -16.16 14.59
C PRO A 123 -9.68 -15.68 13.50
N ALA A 124 -8.67 -16.49 13.19
CA ALA A 124 -7.64 -16.17 12.21
C ALA A 124 -8.21 -15.73 10.84
N ASN A 125 -9.28 -16.40 10.38
CA ASN A 125 -9.95 -16.11 9.11
C ASN A 125 -11.02 -15.01 9.19
N HIS A 126 -11.29 -14.43 10.37
CA HIS A 126 -12.21 -13.30 10.48
C HIS A 126 -11.67 -12.11 9.70
N ARG A 127 -12.53 -11.47 8.90
CA ARG A 127 -12.16 -10.32 8.07
C ARG A 127 -12.74 -9.03 8.62
N VAL A 128 -11.91 -8.00 8.60
CA VAL A 128 -12.26 -6.63 9.03
C VAL A 128 -12.10 -5.68 7.86
N VAL A 129 -13.00 -4.71 7.75
CA VAL A 129 -12.95 -3.64 6.76
C VAL A 129 -12.42 -2.38 7.43
N TYR A 130 -11.56 -1.63 6.76
CA TYR A 130 -11.13 -0.30 7.15
C TYR A 130 -11.50 0.72 6.07
N LEU A 131 -12.10 1.82 6.49
CA LEU A 131 -12.53 2.93 5.64
C LEU A 131 -12.11 4.27 6.22
N HIS A 132 -12.01 5.29 5.36
CA HIS A 132 -11.74 6.67 5.75
C HIS A 132 -12.50 7.65 4.84
N ASN A 133 -13.06 8.75 5.37
CA ASN A 133 -13.72 9.78 4.58
C ASN A 133 -12.74 10.72 3.85
N LYS A 134 -11.60 10.19 3.40
CA LYS A 134 -10.48 10.93 2.81
C LYS A 134 -10.90 11.73 1.57
N GLY A 135 -10.26 12.89 1.38
CA GLY A 135 -10.58 13.81 0.29
C GLY A 135 -11.59 14.90 0.68
N SER A 136 -12.10 14.90 1.91
CA SER A 136 -12.89 16.00 2.49
C SER A 136 -12.13 17.34 2.56
N TYR A 137 -10.79 17.29 2.57
CA TYR A 137 -9.90 18.47 2.62
C TYR A 137 -9.53 19.06 1.25
N HIS A 138 -9.65 18.26 0.20
CA HIS A 138 -9.22 18.63 -1.15
C HIS A 138 -10.32 18.26 -2.14
N PRO A 139 -11.45 19.00 -2.17
CA PRO A 139 -12.49 18.78 -3.16
C PRO A 139 -11.97 19.01 -4.60
N GLY A 140 -10.82 19.68 -4.75
CA GLY A 140 -10.17 19.93 -6.02
C GLY A 140 -9.46 18.69 -6.57
N GLY A 141 -10.14 17.95 -7.43
CA GLY A 141 -9.53 17.50 -8.67
C GLY A 141 -9.91 18.48 -9.77
N GLY A 142 -9.09 18.64 -10.81
CA GLY A 142 -9.52 19.42 -11.99
C GLY A 142 -10.80 18.83 -12.62
N ALA A 143 -11.27 19.39 -13.74
CA ALA A 143 -12.54 18.99 -14.38
C ALA A 143 -12.76 17.47 -14.58
N VAL A 144 -11.69 16.67 -14.61
CA VAL A 144 -11.70 15.22 -14.86
C VAL A 144 -11.59 14.37 -13.58
N VAL A 145 -11.15 14.92 -12.45
CA VAL A 145 -10.86 14.14 -11.22
C VAL A 145 -11.91 14.43 -10.15
N ASP A 146 -12.67 13.41 -9.77
CA ASP A 146 -13.68 13.50 -8.72
C ASP A 146 -13.37 12.55 -7.55
N GLN A 147 -13.11 13.15 -6.39
CA GLN A 147 -12.83 12.41 -5.15
C GLN A 147 -14.05 11.63 -4.64
N ASN A 148 -15.28 12.05 -4.96
CA ASN A 148 -16.48 11.29 -4.63
C ASN A 148 -16.51 9.97 -5.41
N VAL A 149 -16.24 10.01 -6.72
CA VAL A 149 -16.22 8.80 -7.56
C VAL A 149 -15.16 7.81 -7.05
N TRP A 150 -13.99 8.32 -6.68
CA TRP A 150 -12.94 7.51 -6.07
C TRP A 150 -13.36 6.89 -4.73
N ARG A 151 -13.93 7.68 -3.81
CA ARG A 151 -14.43 7.18 -2.52
C ARG A 151 -15.52 6.13 -2.71
N ARG A 152 -16.44 6.33 -3.65
CA ARG A 152 -17.49 5.35 -3.96
C ARG A 152 -16.88 4.03 -4.39
N ALA A 153 -16.00 4.06 -5.39
CA ALA A 153 -15.33 2.87 -5.88
C ALA A 153 -14.50 2.18 -4.78
N GLY A 154 -13.77 2.94 -3.97
CA GLY A 154 -12.97 2.42 -2.86
C GLY A 154 -13.83 1.76 -1.78
N THR A 155 -14.92 2.42 -1.38
CA THR A 155 -15.88 1.91 -0.38
C THR A 155 -16.52 0.63 -0.90
N SER A 156 -17.11 0.66 -2.09
CA SER A 156 -17.73 -0.50 -2.73
C SER A 156 -16.76 -1.67 -2.88
N ALA A 157 -15.50 -1.43 -3.22
CA ALA A 157 -14.52 -2.50 -3.36
C ALA A 157 -14.21 -3.16 -2.00
N ALA A 158 -13.92 -2.36 -0.97
CA ALA A 158 -13.59 -2.86 0.36
C ALA A 158 -14.78 -3.65 0.97
N THR A 159 -16.02 -3.17 0.79
CA THR A 159 -17.22 -3.86 1.28
C THR A 159 -17.77 -4.92 0.33
N SER A 160 -17.16 -5.13 -0.83
CA SER A 160 -17.64 -6.13 -1.79
C SER A 160 -17.45 -7.55 -1.28
N GLN A 161 -18.33 -8.44 -1.70
CA GLN A 161 -18.21 -9.88 -1.43
C GLN A 161 -16.89 -10.45 -1.98
N LEU A 162 -16.31 -9.86 -3.03
CA LEU A 162 -15.00 -10.26 -3.56
C LEU A 162 -13.82 -9.98 -2.60
N CYS A 163 -13.96 -9.03 -1.67
CA CYS A 163 -12.93 -8.75 -0.66
C CYS A 163 -13.30 -9.30 0.73
N VAL A 164 -14.59 -9.31 1.07
CA VAL A 164 -15.11 -9.84 2.35
C VAL A 164 -15.12 -11.36 2.34
N HIS A 165 -15.43 -12.00 1.21
CA HIS A 165 -15.43 -13.44 1.00
C HIS A 165 -14.71 -13.78 -0.31
N PRO A 166 -13.38 -13.55 -0.38
CA PRO A 166 -12.66 -13.68 -1.64
C PRO A 166 -12.74 -15.12 -2.17
N PRO A 167 -12.76 -15.31 -3.50
CA PRO A 167 -12.73 -16.63 -4.11
C PRO A 167 -11.52 -17.47 -3.69
N ASP A 168 -10.43 -16.81 -3.31
CA ASP A 168 -9.23 -17.43 -2.76
C ASP A 168 -8.88 -16.79 -1.41
N ASP A 169 -8.90 -17.62 -0.36
CA ASP A 169 -8.69 -17.17 1.00
C ASP A 169 -7.19 -17.05 1.36
N VAL A 170 -6.24 -17.32 0.46
CA VAL A 170 -4.81 -17.00 0.69
C VAL A 170 -4.59 -15.48 0.77
N CYS A 171 -5.53 -14.69 0.26
CA CYS A 171 -5.49 -13.24 0.27
C CYS A 171 -5.47 -12.64 1.69
N ASP A 172 -4.39 -11.96 2.05
CA ASP A 172 -4.23 -11.30 3.36
C ASP A 172 -5.08 -10.03 3.45
N PHE A 173 -5.04 -9.20 2.40
CA PHE A 173 -5.85 -7.99 2.31
C PHE A 173 -6.26 -7.67 0.86
N CYS A 174 -7.41 -7.02 0.72
CA CYS A 174 -8.08 -6.74 -0.54
C CYS A 174 -8.65 -5.31 -0.54
N GLY A 175 -8.69 -4.67 -1.71
CA GLY A 175 -9.38 -3.40 -1.89
C GLY A 175 -9.55 -3.07 -3.36
N LEU A 176 -9.78 -1.80 -3.68
CA LEU A 176 -10.02 -1.41 -5.08
C LEU A 176 -8.79 -1.67 -5.95
N LEU A 177 -7.64 -1.12 -5.56
CA LEU A 177 -6.41 -1.19 -6.34
C LEU A 177 -5.22 -1.28 -5.39
N VAL A 178 -4.37 -2.28 -5.58
CA VAL A 178 -3.10 -2.37 -4.83
C VAL A 178 -1.97 -1.74 -5.64
N THR A 179 -1.20 -0.90 -4.99
CA THR A 179 -0.06 -0.20 -5.56
C THR A 179 1.22 -0.62 -4.82
N PRO A 180 2.18 -1.27 -5.49
CA PRO A 180 3.46 -1.69 -4.88
C PRO A 180 4.49 -0.56 -4.76
N LEU A 181 4.19 0.62 -5.31
CA LEU A 181 5.01 1.82 -5.27
C LEU A 181 4.15 3.04 -4.84
N PRO A 182 4.73 4.01 -4.13
CA PRO A 182 6.10 4.06 -3.57
C PRO A 182 6.38 3.08 -2.42
N TRP A 183 5.35 2.39 -1.93
CA TRP A 183 5.37 1.28 -0.99
C TRP A 183 4.12 0.45 -1.26
N LEU A 184 4.02 -0.77 -0.74
CA LEU A 184 2.82 -1.59 -0.87
C LEU A 184 1.65 -0.97 -0.09
N HIS A 185 0.60 -0.53 -0.79
CA HIS A 185 -0.60 0.03 -0.17
C HIS A 185 -1.84 -0.10 -1.05
N ILE A 186 -2.99 0.30 -0.49
CA ILE A 186 -4.21 0.57 -1.24
C ILE A 186 -4.48 2.07 -1.16
N PRO A 187 -4.47 2.81 -2.29
CA PRO A 187 -4.68 4.24 -2.25
C PRO A 187 -5.99 4.60 -1.54
N GLY A 188 -5.97 5.66 -0.74
CA GLY A 188 -7.13 6.10 0.02
C GLY A 188 -7.42 5.33 1.33
N ASN A 189 -6.73 4.22 1.59
CA ASN A 189 -6.95 3.34 2.75
C ASN A 189 -8.39 2.80 2.83
N PHE A 190 -8.86 2.21 1.73
CA PHE A 190 -10.11 1.46 1.68
C PHE A 190 -9.79 -0.01 1.46
N TRP A 191 -9.84 -0.82 2.50
CA TRP A 191 -9.40 -2.21 2.39
C TRP A 191 -10.13 -3.13 3.36
N THR A 192 -10.03 -4.42 3.08
CA THR A 192 -10.50 -5.52 3.92
C THR A 192 -9.34 -6.46 4.14
N ALA A 193 -9.15 -6.94 5.38
CA ALA A 193 -8.02 -7.79 5.72
C ALA A 193 -8.40 -8.88 6.71
N LYS A 194 -7.65 -9.98 6.70
CA LYS A 194 -7.75 -11.05 7.70
C LYS A 194 -7.18 -10.62 9.04
N CYS A 195 -7.83 -10.98 10.14
CA CYS A 195 -7.29 -10.75 11.47
C CYS A 195 -5.97 -11.50 11.70
N SER A 196 -5.75 -12.68 11.12
CA SER A 196 -4.46 -13.36 11.18
C SER A 196 -3.32 -12.54 10.60
N TYR A 197 -3.59 -11.77 9.53
CA TYR A 197 -2.60 -10.90 8.92
C TYR A 197 -2.42 -9.60 9.71
N ILE A 198 -3.54 -8.96 10.10
CA ILE A 198 -3.52 -7.78 10.98
C ILE A 198 -2.70 -8.06 12.23
N ASN A 199 -2.79 -9.27 12.80
CA ASN A 199 -2.05 -9.64 14.00
C ASN A 199 -0.53 -9.71 13.82
N LYS A 200 -0.04 -9.83 12.58
CA LYS A 200 1.40 -9.74 12.24
C LYS A 200 1.89 -8.29 12.14
N LEU A 201 0.98 -7.34 11.90
CA LEU A 201 1.35 -5.92 11.79
C LEU A 201 1.72 -5.36 13.16
N LEU A 202 2.77 -4.54 13.18
CA LEU A 202 3.12 -3.74 14.36
C LEU A 202 1.96 -2.82 14.76
N PRO A 203 1.77 -2.51 16.05
CA PRO A 203 0.81 -1.49 16.47
C PRO A 203 1.06 -0.17 15.70
N PRO A 204 0.01 0.49 15.16
CA PRO A 204 0.16 1.67 14.30
C PRO A 204 1.08 2.76 14.85
N VAL A 205 0.97 3.09 16.15
CA VAL A 205 1.83 4.10 16.79
C VAL A 205 3.29 3.64 16.86
N THR A 206 3.53 2.36 17.19
CA THR A 206 4.89 1.78 17.19
C THR A 206 5.49 1.80 15.78
N TYR A 207 4.68 1.45 14.77
CA TYR A 207 5.11 1.47 13.38
C TYR A 207 5.48 2.89 12.90
N GLU A 208 4.68 3.91 13.24
CA GLU A 208 4.98 5.31 12.92
C GLU A 208 6.32 5.77 13.52
N ASN A 209 6.55 5.45 14.80
CA ASN A 209 7.81 5.79 15.48
C ASN A 209 9.01 5.10 14.83
N LEU A 210 8.88 3.79 14.56
CA LEU A 210 9.93 3.01 13.91
C LEU A 210 10.22 3.50 12.48
N MET A 211 9.21 3.93 11.74
CA MET A 211 9.40 4.50 10.40
C MET A 211 10.23 5.79 10.47
N THR A 212 9.93 6.65 11.44
CA THR A 212 10.68 7.89 11.67
C THR A 212 12.15 7.59 12.00
N ASP A 213 12.39 6.72 12.98
CA ASP A 213 13.74 6.30 13.37
C ASP A 213 14.50 5.61 12.23
N TYR A 214 13.85 4.73 11.48
CA TYR A 214 14.45 4.02 10.36
C TYR A 214 14.94 4.99 9.28
N ILE A 215 14.15 6.01 8.98
CA ILE A 215 14.54 6.96 7.93
C ILE A 215 15.76 7.76 8.35
N GLU A 216 15.78 8.26 9.58
CA GLU A 216 16.88 9.07 10.11
C GLU A 216 18.16 8.27 10.31
N ARG A 217 18.05 7.03 10.82
CA ARG A 217 19.21 6.24 11.27
C ARG A 217 19.71 5.22 10.25
N VAL A 218 18.85 4.76 9.34
CA VAL A 218 19.16 3.66 8.42
C VAL A 218 19.06 4.11 6.97
N ALA A 219 17.90 4.62 6.55
CA ALA A 219 17.65 4.95 5.16
C ALA A 219 18.58 6.08 4.68
N GLU A 220 18.64 7.20 5.40
CA GLU A 220 19.47 8.34 5.00
C GLU A 220 20.98 8.01 4.93
N PRO A 221 21.60 7.39 5.95
CA PRO A 221 23.03 7.11 5.90
C PRO A 221 23.40 6.04 4.86
N LEU A 222 22.57 4.99 4.70
CA LEU A 222 22.96 3.81 3.94
C LEU A 222 22.46 3.84 2.49
N LEU A 223 21.20 4.22 2.27
CA LEU A 223 20.67 4.33 0.90
C LEU A 223 21.25 5.56 0.21
N GLY A 224 21.56 6.61 0.99
CA GLY A 224 22.22 7.81 0.53
C GLY A 224 21.25 8.80 -0.11
N ASN A 225 21.59 10.08 0.00
CA ASN A 225 20.75 11.19 -0.44
C ASN A 225 20.26 11.01 -1.90
N ARG A 226 21.07 10.47 -2.82
CA ARG A 226 20.73 10.37 -4.26
C ARG A 226 19.60 9.40 -4.63
N THR A 227 19.35 8.34 -3.85
CA THR A 227 18.28 7.36 -4.13
C THR A 227 17.02 7.62 -3.30
N MET A 228 17.18 8.22 -2.10
CA MET A 228 16.08 8.85 -1.37
C MET A 228 15.51 10.06 -2.13
N ASN A 229 16.28 10.65 -3.04
CA ASN A 229 15.91 11.84 -3.80
C ASN A 229 15.02 11.58 -5.04
N MET A 230 14.14 10.57 -5.02
CA MET A 230 13.23 10.31 -6.16
C MET A 230 12.39 11.52 -6.62
N LEU A 231 12.43 12.66 -5.90
CA LEU A 231 11.67 13.87 -6.24
C LEU A 231 12.44 15.19 -6.27
N PHE A 232 13.75 15.21 -6.07
CA PHE A 232 14.48 16.48 -6.16
C PHE A 232 15.00 16.75 -7.58
N GLN A 233 14.20 16.40 -8.60
CA GLN A 233 14.32 17.10 -9.88
C GLN A 233 13.91 18.55 -9.63
N LYS A 234 14.90 19.39 -9.30
CA LYS A 234 14.83 20.86 -9.16
C LYS A 234 13.68 21.38 -8.26
N GLY A 235 13.89 21.37 -6.94
CA GLY A 235 13.24 22.35 -6.04
C GLY A 235 12.05 21.89 -5.21
N PHE A 236 11.59 20.65 -5.30
CA PHE A 236 10.58 20.13 -4.35
C PHE A 236 11.22 19.88 -2.99
N LYS A 237 10.64 20.40 -1.90
CA LYS A 237 11.10 20.11 -0.54
C LYS A 237 10.80 18.63 -0.21
N ARG A 238 11.61 18.03 0.66
CA ARG A 238 11.35 16.71 1.24
C ARG A 238 9.94 16.69 1.84
N GLN A 239 9.03 15.90 1.27
CA GLN A 239 7.69 15.73 1.82
C GLN A 239 7.61 14.36 2.50
N GLY A 240 7.20 14.35 3.78
CA GLY A 240 7.02 13.10 4.53
C GLY A 240 6.08 12.10 3.86
N ALA A 241 5.19 12.57 2.98
CA ALA A 241 4.34 11.75 2.12
C ALA A 241 5.13 10.66 1.42
N PHE A 242 6.20 10.99 0.72
CA PHE A 242 6.92 10.03 -0.12
C PHE A 242 7.74 9.02 0.65
N PHE A 243 7.95 9.21 1.94
CA PHE A 243 8.60 8.20 2.77
C PHE A 243 7.61 7.44 3.65
N GLY A 244 6.32 7.77 3.57
CA GLY A 244 5.30 7.25 4.46
C GLY A 244 5.56 7.67 5.92
N GLN A 245 5.97 8.92 6.15
CA GLN A 245 6.27 9.47 7.49
C GLN A 245 5.10 10.25 8.08
N GLY A 246 5.07 10.35 9.42
CA GLY A 246 4.05 11.07 10.16
C GLY A 246 2.65 10.57 9.79
N ARG A 247 1.74 11.48 9.43
CA ARG A 247 0.36 11.15 9.04
C ARG A 247 0.22 10.18 7.86
N PHE A 248 1.28 9.96 7.08
CA PHE A 248 1.27 9.06 5.92
C PHE A 248 1.66 7.62 6.26
N THR A 249 2.11 7.35 7.49
CA THR A 249 2.42 5.99 7.99
C THR A 249 1.19 5.09 8.00
N ALA A 250 0.01 5.64 8.23
CA ALA A 250 -1.23 4.88 8.12
C ALA A 250 -1.50 4.40 6.68
N GLU A 251 -0.94 5.06 5.66
CA GLU A 251 -1.14 4.69 4.25
C GLU A 251 -0.30 3.49 3.83
N ASN A 252 0.79 3.19 4.54
CA ASN A 252 1.66 2.05 4.23
C ASN A 252 1.61 0.94 5.29
N TRP A 253 0.88 1.15 6.40
CA TRP A 253 0.76 0.19 7.49
C TRP A 253 0.26 -1.18 7.03
N ILE A 254 -0.82 -1.22 6.23
CA ILE A 254 -1.44 -2.48 5.78
C ILE A 254 -0.51 -3.34 4.91
N GLY A 255 0.40 -2.73 4.14
CA GLY A 255 1.36 -3.45 3.30
C GLY A 255 2.75 -3.58 3.91
N SER A 256 2.89 -3.37 5.23
CA SER A 256 4.21 -3.22 5.85
C SER A 256 4.91 -4.54 6.19
N HIS A 257 4.19 -5.66 6.33
CA HIS A 257 4.76 -6.96 6.70
C HIS A 257 5.38 -7.68 5.48
N PRO A 258 6.50 -8.41 5.62
CA PRO A 258 7.10 -9.17 4.51
C PRO A 258 6.22 -10.31 3.98
N SER A 259 5.34 -10.86 4.80
CA SER A 259 4.45 -11.98 4.40
C SER A 259 3.21 -11.54 3.62
N ALA A 260 3.10 -10.28 3.22
CA ALA A 260 1.88 -9.72 2.66
C ALA A 260 1.53 -10.33 1.29
N ILE A 261 0.37 -10.98 1.20
CA ILE A 261 -0.22 -11.46 -0.06
C ILE A 261 -1.45 -10.59 -0.40
N PRO A 262 -1.26 -9.51 -1.18
CA PRO A 262 -2.32 -8.58 -1.48
C PRO A 262 -3.20 -9.07 -2.65
N CYS A 263 -4.45 -8.62 -2.65
CA CYS A 263 -5.36 -8.74 -3.78
C CYS A 263 -6.05 -7.41 -4.05
N ASP A 264 -6.65 -7.29 -5.21
CA ASP A 264 -7.55 -6.19 -5.51
C ASP A 264 -8.69 -6.63 -6.42
N VAL A 265 -9.60 -5.71 -6.70
CA VAL A 265 -10.77 -6.00 -7.54
C VAL A 265 -10.88 -5.10 -8.77
N ALA A 266 -9.95 -4.17 -8.98
CA ALA A 266 -9.94 -3.29 -10.14
C ALA A 266 -9.37 -3.98 -11.39
N PRO A 267 -10.20 -4.28 -12.42
CA PRO A 267 -9.68 -4.77 -13.70
C PRO A 267 -8.90 -3.70 -14.48
N VAL A 268 -9.08 -2.41 -14.14
CA VAL A 268 -8.34 -1.26 -14.72
C VAL A 268 -7.42 -0.69 -13.64
N SER A 269 -6.11 -0.61 -13.87
CA SER A 269 -5.15 -0.18 -12.82
C SER A 269 -4.89 1.31 -12.76
N TYR A 270 -5.51 2.09 -13.63
CA TYR A 270 -5.23 3.50 -13.69
C TYR A 270 -6.03 4.21 -12.61
N ILE A 271 -5.39 4.76 -11.57
CA ILE A 271 -6.11 5.43 -10.48
C ILE A 271 -7.03 6.54 -10.98
N ARG A 272 -6.63 7.27 -12.04
CA ARG A 272 -7.48 8.33 -12.61
C ARG A 272 -8.71 7.78 -13.33
N TYR A 273 -8.70 6.53 -13.79
CA TYR A 273 -9.90 5.88 -14.31
C TYR A 273 -10.97 5.82 -13.22
N TRP A 274 -10.59 5.41 -12.02
CA TRP A 274 -11.50 5.33 -10.86
C TRP A 274 -11.83 6.67 -10.21
N GLN A 275 -11.13 7.74 -10.60
CA GLN A 275 -11.46 9.12 -10.24
C GLN A 275 -12.31 9.81 -11.30
N SER A 276 -12.47 9.22 -12.48
CA SER A 276 -13.16 9.86 -13.61
C SER A 276 -14.68 9.73 -13.48
N ARG A 277 -15.40 10.84 -13.67
CA ARG A 277 -16.86 10.85 -13.77
C ARG A 277 -17.37 10.11 -15.01
N ASP A 278 -16.61 10.17 -16.08
CA ASP A 278 -16.97 9.60 -17.39
C ASP A 278 -16.50 8.15 -17.54
N ARG A 279 -16.15 7.48 -16.43
CA ARG A 279 -15.76 6.07 -16.49
C ARG A 279 -16.98 5.21 -16.80
N TYR A 280 -16.77 4.18 -17.60
CA TYR A 280 -17.74 3.09 -17.74
C TYR A 280 -17.99 2.42 -16.39
N ASP A 281 -19.19 1.86 -16.21
CA ASP A 281 -19.50 1.00 -15.08
C ASP A 281 -18.80 -0.35 -15.27
N THR A 282 -17.52 -0.38 -14.91
CA THR A 282 -16.69 -1.56 -15.04
C THR A 282 -16.87 -2.43 -13.80
N PRO A 283 -17.31 -3.69 -13.96
CA PRO A 283 -17.51 -4.59 -12.84
C PRO A 283 -16.18 -4.92 -12.17
N PHE A 284 -16.25 -5.14 -10.86
CA PHE A 284 -15.13 -5.67 -10.10
C PHE A 284 -14.79 -7.10 -10.54
N ASN A 285 -13.50 -7.41 -10.52
CA ASN A 285 -12.98 -8.72 -10.89
C ASN A 285 -11.80 -9.04 -9.97
N PHE A 286 -11.92 -10.03 -9.08
CA PHE A 286 -10.88 -10.39 -8.11
C PHE A 286 -9.59 -10.90 -8.79
N SER A 287 -8.44 -10.58 -8.22
CA SER A 287 -7.13 -11.17 -8.57
C SER A 287 -6.13 -10.89 -7.47
N PHE A 288 -5.13 -11.76 -7.36
CA PHE A 288 -3.89 -11.42 -6.67
C PHE A 288 -3.25 -10.17 -7.28
N ALA A 289 -2.64 -9.38 -6.40
CA ALA A 289 -1.88 -8.19 -6.71
C ALA A 289 -0.38 -8.43 -6.43
N PRO A 290 0.51 -7.61 -7.00
CA PRO A 290 0.26 -6.56 -7.99
C PRO A 290 -0.09 -7.15 -9.36
N ARG A 291 -1.20 -6.69 -9.97
CA ARG A 291 -1.59 -7.14 -11.33
C ARG A 291 -0.71 -6.59 -12.45
N ARG A 292 0.03 -5.52 -12.14
CA ARG A 292 0.63 -4.67 -13.16
C ARG A 292 2.12 -4.76 -13.12
N GLU A 293 2.69 -4.89 -14.30
CA GLU A 293 4.13 -4.82 -14.52
C GLU A 293 4.72 -3.61 -13.80
N LEU A 294 5.77 -3.86 -13.02
CA LEU A 294 6.48 -2.82 -12.30
C LEU A 294 6.97 -1.72 -13.26
N ALA A 295 7.37 -2.08 -14.49
CA ALA A 295 7.78 -1.14 -15.53
C ALA A 295 6.70 -0.09 -15.83
N TYR A 296 5.43 -0.48 -15.90
CA TYR A 296 4.31 0.44 -16.09
C TYR A 296 4.17 1.37 -14.88
N MET A 297 4.16 0.80 -13.67
CA MET A 297 4.05 1.56 -12.42
C MET A 297 5.18 2.59 -12.26
N MET A 298 6.39 2.25 -12.67
CA MET A 298 7.54 3.16 -12.63
C MET A 298 7.48 4.28 -13.68
N ASP A 299 6.78 4.07 -14.80
CA ASP A 299 6.67 5.09 -15.86
C ASP A 299 5.50 6.05 -15.66
N THR A 300 4.38 5.55 -15.12
CA THR A 300 3.12 6.31 -14.97
C THR A 300 2.76 6.64 -13.52
N GLY A 301 3.42 6.02 -12.55
CA GLY A 301 3.16 6.23 -11.13
C GLY A 301 3.74 7.54 -10.60
N GLU A 302 3.13 8.04 -9.53
CA GLU A 302 3.63 9.17 -8.75
C GLU A 302 3.99 8.66 -7.35
N PRO A 303 5.25 8.80 -6.88
CA PRO A 303 6.37 9.45 -7.56
C PRO A 303 6.97 8.59 -8.68
N ARG A 304 7.35 9.23 -9.78
CA ARG A 304 8.03 8.55 -10.90
C ARG A 304 9.47 8.20 -10.51
N ILE A 305 9.83 6.93 -10.61
CA ILE A 305 11.24 6.52 -10.45
C ILE A 305 12.04 7.03 -11.64
N PRO A 306 13.08 7.87 -11.44
CA PRO A 306 13.85 8.39 -12.56
C PRO A 306 14.46 7.28 -13.42
N LYS A 307 14.30 7.37 -14.75
CA LYS A 307 14.82 6.37 -15.69
C LYS A 307 16.32 6.05 -15.52
N TYR A 308 17.12 7.00 -15.02
CA TYR A 308 18.54 6.77 -14.78
C TYR A 308 18.82 5.86 -13.57
N ILE A 309 17.93 5.82 -12.56
CA ILE A 309 17.98 4.84 -11.47
C ILE A 309 17.69 3.47 -12.06
N LEU A 310 16.61 3.36 -12.85
CA LEU A 310 16.19 2.11 -13.48
C LEU A 310 17.25 1.49 -14.41
N LYS A 311 18.12 2.29 -14.99
CA LYS A 311 19.22 1.80 -15.86
C LYS A 311 20.48 1.38 -15.10
N LYS A 312 20.61 1.71 -13.81
CA LYS A 312 21.84 1.52 -13.04
C LYS A 312 21.58 0.63 -11.83
N LYS A 313 21.97 -0.64 -11.94
CA LYS A 313 21.83 -1.65 -10.87
C LYS A 313 22.30 -1.15 -9.49
N ASN A 314 23.45 -0.49 -9.45
CA ASN A 314 24.02 0.06 -8.21
C ASN A 314 23.16 1.17 -7.56
N LEU A 315 22.27 1.81 -8.32
CA LEU A 315 21.30 2.77 -7.80
C LEU A 315 20.00 2.05 -7.41
N ARG A 316 19.49 1.12 -8.24
CA ARG A 316 18.26 0.37 -7.93
C ARG A 316 18.35 -0.42 -6.63
N ILE A 317 19.48 -1.10 -6.42
CA ILE A 317 19.78 -1.84 -5.19
C ILE A 317 19.71 -0.93 -3.95
N ARG A 318 20.02 0.36 -4.09
CA ARG A 318 20.00 1.33 -2.99
C ARG A 318 18.74 2.20 -2.98
N ASP A 319 17.74 1.86 -3.79
CA ASP A 319 16.52 2.65 -3.88
C ASP A 319 15.56 2.32 -2.75
N TYR A 320 15.02 3.36 -2.13
CA TYR A 320 14.10 3.26 -0.99
C TYR A 320 12.76 2.60 -1.34
N HIS A 321 12.33 2.76 -2.59
CA HIS A 321 11.02 2.35 -3.07
C HIS A 321 11.06 0.99 -3.78
N LEU A 322 12.25 0.54 -4.17
CA LEU A 322 12.47 -0.79 -4.72
C LEU A 322 12.76 -1.80 -3.60
N LEU A 323 12.95 -3.06 -4.00
CA LEU A 323 13.07 -4.20 -3.11
C LEU A 323 14.12 -4.02 -2.00
N GLY A 324 15.27 -3.40 -2.30
CA GLY A 324 16.30 -3.14 -1.30
C GLY A 324 15.79 -2.31 -0.12
N GLY A 325 15.04 -1.23 -0.39
CA GLY A 325 14.42 -0.42 0.64
C GLY A 325 13.26 -1.12 1.38
N MET A 326 12.59 -2.07 0.75
CA MET A 326 11.58 -2.91 1.42
C MET A 326 12.21 -3.93 2.36
N ILE A 327 13.24 -4.65 1.90
CA ILE A 327 13.97 -5.63 2.70
C ILE A 327 14.58 -4.98 3.93
N THR A 328 15.18 -3.80 3.81
CA THR A 328 15.71 -3.09 4.98
C THR A 328 14.64 -2.74 5.98
N ARG A 329 13.44 -2.31 5.53
CA ARG A 329 12.30 -2.06 6.43
C ARG A 329 11.88 -3.34 7.12
N TRP A 330 11.68 -4.44 6.38
CA TRP A 330 11.25 -5.72 6.96
C TRP A 330 12.26 -6.27 7.98
N MET A 331 13.55 -6.25 7.65
CA MET A 331 14.60 -6.66 8.59
C MET A 331 14.71 -5.71 9.80
N THR A 332 14.46 -4.40 9.60
CA THR A 332 14.51 -3.43 10.71
C THR A 332 13.33 -3.63 11.67
N PHE A 333 12.11 -3.74 11.13
CA PHE A 333 10.85 -3.71 11.89
C PHE A 333 10.42 -5.07 12.40
N TYR A 334 10.53 -6.09 11.54
CA TYR A 334 9.99 -7.43 11.80
C TYR A 334 11.09 -8.48 12.03
N LYS A 335 12.34 -8.17 11.69
CA LYS A 335 13.46 -9.14 11.70
C LYS A 335 13.18 -10.35 10.78
N GLU A 336 12.40 -10.11 9.74
CA GLU A 336 11.92 -11.12 8.80
C GLU A 336 12.16 -10.68 7.35
N ILE A 337 12.09 -11.65 6.44
CA ILE A 337 12.06 -11.47 4.99
C ILE A 337 10.94 -12.34 4.41
N PRO A 338 10.49 -12.06 3.17
CA PRO A 338 9.51 -12.90 2.50
C PRO A 338 10.07 -14.30 2.18
N ASP A 339 9.21 -15.31 2.20
CA ASP A 339 9.55 -16.69 1.84
C ASP A 339 10.10 -16.80 0.40
N GLU A 340 10.88 -17.83 0.09
CA GLU A 340 11.53 -18.04 -1.22
C GLU A 340 10.57 -17.99 -2.42
N ASN A 341 9.31 -18.41 -2.23
CA ASN A 341 8.29 -18.47 -3.28
C ASN A 341 7.38 -17.23 -3.30
N HIS A 342 7.73 -16.19 -2.53
CA HIS A 342 6.93 -14.99 -2.42
C HIS A 342 6.95 -14.15 -3.71
N TRP A 343 5.82 -13.52 -4.04
CA TRP A 343 5.62 -12.80 -5.30
C TRP A 343 6.66 -11.70 -5.56
N VAL A 344 7.17 -11.08 -4.49
CA VAL A 344 8.13 -9.96 -4.56
C VAL A 344 9.40 -10.33 -5.30
N TRP A 345 9.85 -11.59 -5.22
CA TRP A 345 11.07 -12.07 -5.85
C TRP A 345 10.91 -12.15 -7.37
N SER A 346 9.69 -12.40 -7.84
CA SER A 346 9.38 -12.37 -9.28
C SER A 346 9.04 -10.98 -9.81
N TYR A 347 8.73 -10.03 -8.92
CA TYR A 347 8.14 -8.75 -9.29
C TYR A 347 9.15 -7.60 -9.38
N TYR A 348 10.09 -7.52 -8.44
CA TYR A 348 11.05 -6.41 -8.37
C TYR A 348 12.35 -6.71 -9.12
N PRO A 349 13.04 -5.68 -9.66
CA PRO A 349 14.36 -5.87 -10.24
C PRO A 349 15.39 -6.25 -9.17
N ASP A 350 16.44 -6.94 -9.60
CA ASP A 350 17.58 -7.34 -8.76
C ASP A 350 17.15 -8.27 -7.59
N ALA A 351 16.02 -8.96 -7.73
CA ALA A 351 15.48 -9.85 -6.71
C ALA A 351 16.37 -11.06 -6.43
N ASP A 352 16.94 -11.69 -7.46
CA ASP A 352 17.85 -12.84 -7.30
C ASP A 352 19.04 -12.49 -6.40
N GLU A 353 19.62 -11.29 -6.55
CA GLU A 353 20.72 -10.84 -5.69
C GLU A 353 20.28 -10.61 -4.25
N TRP A 354 19.08 -10.07 -4.06
CA TRP A 354 18.52 -9.82 -2.75
C TRP A 354 18.15 -11.13 -2.03
N GLN A 355 17.57 -12.08 -2.75
CA GLN A 355 17.22 -13.40 -2.24
C GLN A 355 18.49 -14.15 -1.81
N ALA A 356 19.49 -14.25 -2.69
CA ALA A 356 20.76 -14.90 -2.36
C ALA A 356 21.49 -14.24 -1.18
N ALA A 357 21.46 -12.90 -1.10
CA ALA A 357 22.04 -12.19 0.03
C ALA A 357 21.27 -12.43 1.33
N ALA A 358 19.93 -12.49 1.27
CA ALA A 358 19.09 -12.75 2.42
C ALA A 358 19.27 -14.18 2.96
N GLU A 359 19.40 -15.16 2.08
CA GLU A 359 19.74 -16.54 2.43
C GLU A 359 21.14 -16.67 3.05
N THR A 360 22.13 -15.97 2.50
CA THR A 360 23.53 -16.09 2.94
C THR A 360 23.80 -15.33 4.24
N TYR A 361 23.24 -14.13 4.37
CA TYR A 361 23.63 -13.18 5.42
C TYR A 361 22.50 -12.84 6.40
N GLY A 362 21.28 -13.34 6.18
CA GLY A 362 20.11 -13.02 6.99
C GLY A 362 19.94 -11.51 7.15
N VAL A 363 19.79 -11.04 8.38
CA VAL A 363 19.63 -9.60 8.72
C VAL A 363 20.78 -8.71 8.25
N LYS A 364 21.95 -9.27 7.91
CA LYS A 364 23.11 -8.52 7.39
C LYS A 364 23.13 -8.38 5.87
N ALA A 365 22.17 -8.98 5.15
CA ALA A 365 22.14 -8.97 3.68
C ALA A 365 22.27 -7.56 3.12
N PHE A 366 21.57 -6.60 3.72
CA PHE A 366 21.62 -5.21 3.28
C PHE A 366 23.02 -4.59 3.40
N GLU A 367 23.69 -4.74 4.54
CA GLU A 367 25.04 -4.21 4.74
C GLU A 367 26.02 -4.79 3.71
N MET A 368 25.90 -6.09 3.43
CA MET A 368 26.77 -6.81 2.49
C MET A 368 26.53 -6.38 1.04
N VAL A 369 25.27 -6.24 0.64
CA VAL A 369 24.90 -5.78 -0.70
C VAL A 369 25.31 -4.30 -0.89
N ALA A 370 25.07 -3.45 0.12
CA ALA A 370 25.47 -2.04 0.09
C ALA A 370 26.99 -1.85 0.03
N ALA A 371 27.76 -2.64 0.79
CA ALA A 371 29.23 -2.62 0.78
C ALA A 371 29.80 -3.01 -0.59
N THR A 372 29.21 -4.02 -1.23
CA THR A 372 29.62 -4.48 -2.58
C THR A 372 29.47 -3.35 -3.61
N VAL A 373 28.38 -2.57 -3.52
CA VAL A 373 28.17 -1.40 -4.37
C VAL A 373 29.18 -0.28 -4.11
N ALA A 374 29.49 0.01 -2.83
CA ALA A 374 30.48 1.02 -2.47
C ALA A 374 31.88 0.67 -2.99
N ALA A 375 32.27 -0.61 -2.92
CA ALA A 375 33.53 -1.10 -3.47
C ALA A 375 33.61 -0.92 -5.00
N ILE A 376 32.52 -1.20 -5.72
CA ILE A 376 32.44 -0.97 -7.18
C ILE A 376 32.63 0.52 -7.52
N SER A 377 32.05 1.43 -6.73
CA SER A 377 32.21 2.88 -6.95
C SER A 377 33.65 3.35 -6.74
N ARG A 378 34.34 2.88 -5.69
CA ARG A 378 35.75 3.23 -5.44
C ARG A 378 36.66 2.68 -6.54
N LYS A 379 36.43 1.44 -6.99
CA LYS A 379 37.21 0.83 -8.08
C LYS A 379 37.10 1.62 -9.38
N LYS A 380 35.89 2.10 -9.74
CA LYS A 380 35.69 2.96 -10.91
C LYS A 380 36.38 4.32 -10.79
N GLN A 381 36.30 4.98 -9.62
CA GLN A 381 37.02 6.25 -9.39
C GLN A 381 38.53 6.08 -9.55
N ASN A 382 39.10 5.02 -8.98
CA ASN A 382 40.54 4.74 -9.10
C ASN A 382 40.96 4.45 -10.54
N GLN A 383 40.12 3.77 -11.33
CA GLN A 383 40.37 3.54 -12.76
C GLN A 383 40.31 4.83 -13.59
N THR A 384 39.37 5.74 -13.30
CA THR A 384 39.29 7.04 -13.98
C THR A 384 40.47 7.94 -13.63
N LEU A 385 40.88 7.98 -12.35
CA LEU A 385 42.09 8.67 -11.91
C LEU A 385 43.33 8.14 -12.63
N ALA A 386 43.53 6.82 -12.65
CA ALA A 386 44.65 6.19 -13.36
C ALA A 386 44.66 6.49 -14.87
N ALA A 387 43.50 6.47 -15.54
CA ALA A 387 43.41 6.81 -16.96
C ALA A 387 43.73 8.28 -17.26
N SER A 388 43.40 9.20 -16.34
CA SER A 388 43.73 10.62 -16.48
C SER A 388 45.21 10.92 -16.27
N THR A 389 45.92 10.14 -15.45
CA THR A 389 47.35 10.32 -15.17
C THR A 389 48.25 9.84 -16.32
N VAL A 390 47.75 8.93 -17.19
CA VAL A 390 48.51 8.41 -18.34
C VAL A 390 48.43 9.33 -19.57
N GLY A 391 47.54 10.32 -19.58
CA GLY A 391 47.28 11.20 -20.74
C GLY A 391 48.07 12.51 -20.83
N THR A 392 48.93 12.84 -19.85
CA THR A 392 49.61 14.15 -19.79
C THR A 392 51.12 14.12 -20.13
N GLY A 393 51.65 12.98 -20.59
CA GLY A 393 53.07 12.83 -20.93
C GLY A 393 53.37 12.99 -22.42
N SER A 394 53.13 14.19 -23.00
CA SER A 394 53.62 14.55 -24.34
C SER A 394 53.47 16.06 -24.55
N PHE A 395 54.34 16.85 -23.91
CA PHE A 395 54.68 18.19 -24.40
C PHE A 395 56.16 18.21 -24.73
N THR A 396 56.39 18.44 -26.02
CA THR A 396 57.66 18.46 -26.74
C THR A 396 58.65 19.48 -26.17
N GLU A 397 59.89 19.02 -25.98
CA GLU A 397 61.08 19.87 -25.96
C GLU A 397 61.18 20.63 -27.29
N ALA A 398 61.21 21.97 -27.20
CA ALA A 398 61.69 22.82 -28.27
C ALA A 398 63.12 23.25 -27.92
N THR A 399 64.07 22.72 -28.68
CA THR A 399 65.48 23.13 -28.71
C THR A 399 65.66 24.45 -29.45
N SER A 400 66.55 25.30 -28.89
CA SER A 400 67.48 26.28 -29.50
C SER A 400 66.99 27.21 -30.60
#